data_AF-C3ZLJ9-F1
#
_entry.id   AF-C3ZLJ9-F1
#
_cell.length_a   1.000
_cell.length_b   1.000
_cell.length_c   1.000
_cell.angle_alpha   90.00
_cell.angle_beta   90.00
_cell.angle_gamma   90.00
#
_symmetry.space_group_name_H-M   'P 1'
#
loop_
_entity.id
_entity.type
_entity.pdbx_description
1 polymer ?
#
loop_
_entity_poly.entity_id
_entity_poly.type
_entity_poly.pdbx_seq_one_letter_code
_entity_poly.pdbx_strand_id
1 'polypeptide(L)'
;MKTTAKQCMVGHLVLVALVLSHALLGQLGFLDPPARIWEKIWILSAIPALFGVQSLPRSKVNHMKGFFYGSIVLGLLPLGWGVVDLIPELRTATLFMFGYPAAYIYYTGITVGAVLHVLGLYYSRKLVEAWTAKGQKRQ
;
A
#
# COMPACT_ATOMS: atom_id res chain seq x y z
N MET A 1 -1.71 -18.93 6.03
CA MET A 1 -2.40 -18.07 5.03
C MET A 1 -3.07 -16.84 5.63
N LYS A 2 -4.10 -16.97 6.50
CA LYS A 2 -4.78 -15.78 7.08
C LYS A 2 -3.83 -14.88 7.87
N THR A 3 -2.92 -15.46 8.67
CA THR A 3 -1.92 -14.71 9.45
C THR A 3 -0.99 -13.90 8.56
N THR A 4 -0.43 -14.52 7.51
CA THR A 4 0.48 -13.86 6.56
C THR A 4 -0.23 -12.76 5.77
N ALA A 5 -1.46 -13.01 5.29
CA ALA A 5 -2.28 -11.99 4.65
C ALA A 5 -2.51 -10.78 5.59
N LYS A 6 -2.82 -11.06 6.87
CA LYS A 6 -2.98 -10.02 7.89
C LYS A 6 -1.68 -9.22 8.08
N GLN A 7 -0.53 -9.88 8.13
CA GLN A 7 0.76 -9.23 8.27
C GLN A 7 1.04 -8.27 7.10
N CYS A 8 0.77 -8.68 5.86
CA CYS A 8 0.89 -7.80 4.70
C CYS A 8 -0.05 -6.57 4.80
N MET A 9 -1.31 -6.78 5.18
CA MET A 9 -2.30 -5.70 5.30
C MET A 9 -1.97 -4.73 6.43
N VAL A 10 -1.56 -5.25 7.59
CA VAL A 10 -1.17 -4.42 8.75
C VAL A 10 0.14 -3.70 8.48
N GLY A 11 1.13 -4.38 7.88
CA GLY A 11 2.38 -3.75 7.46
C GLY A 11 2.15 -2.61 6.47
N HIS A 12 1.23 -2.79 5.52
CA HIS A 12 0.79 -1.74 4.61
C HIS A 12 0.14 -0.57 5.35
N LEU A 13 -0.76 -0.83 6.30
CA LEU A 13 -1.38 0.23 7.11
C LEU A 13 -0.36 1.03 7.94
N VAL A 14 0.67 0.36 8.46
CA VAL A 14 1.79 1.03 9.15
C VAL A 14 2.54 1.93 8.17
N LEU A 15 2.86 1.44 6.97
CA LEU A 15 3.53 2.24 5.96
C LEU A 15 2.68 3.44 5.52
N VAL A 16 1.37 3.28 5.35
CA VAL A 16 0.46 4.39 5.06
C VAL A 16 0.46 5.41 6.20
N ALA A 17 0.48 4.98 7.46
CA ALA A 17 0.54 5.90 8.59
C ALA A 17 1.85 6.72 8.61
N LEU A 18 2.97 6.14 8.19
CA LEU A 18 4.25 6.85 8.04
C LEU A 18 4.17 7.88 6.91
N VAL A 19 3.66 7.51 5.75
CA VAL A 19 3.52 8.43 4.60
C VAL A 19 2.49 9.54 4.90
N LEU A 20 1.41 9.23 5.60
CA LEU A 20 0.44 10.23 6.07
C LEU A 20 1.08 11.20 7.06
N SER A 21 1.91 10.70 7.98
CA SER A 21 2.67 11.56 8.90
C SER A 21 3.60 12.51 8.14
N HIS A 22 4.33 11.99 7.14
CA HIS A 22 5.15 12.83 6.25
C HIS A 22 4.32 13.87 5.50
N ALA A 23 3.18 13.50 4.94
CA ALA A 23 2.30 14.43 4.23
C ALA A 23 1.79 15.57 5.12
N LEU A 24 1.40 15.25 6.36
CA LEU A 24 0.94 16.23 7.34
C LEU A 24 2.09 17.15 7.78
N LEU A 25 3.25 16.59 8.11
CA LEU A 25 4.42 17.37 8.52
C LEU A 25 4.90 18.29 7.40
N GLY A 26 4.89 17.82 6.14
CA GLY A 26 5.25 18.65 5.00
C GLY A 26 4.23 19.76 4.71
N GLN A 27 2.94 19.50 4.91
CA GLN A 27 1.92 20.55 4.78
C GLN A 27 2.04 21.63 5.86
N LEU A 28 2.54 21.26 7.04
CA LEU A 28 2.80 22.18 8.14
C LEU A 28 4.18 22.88 8.04
N GLY A 29 5.00 22.53 7.04
CA GLY A 29 6.33 23.11 6.86
C GLY A 29 7.41 22.55 7.80
N PHE A 30 7.15 21.42 8.47
CA PHE A 30 8.13 20.77 9.35
C PHE A 30 9.05 19.79 8.63
N LEU A 31 8.70 19.36 7.41
CA LEU A 31 9.47 18.35 6.69
C LEU A 31 9.43 18.59 5.17
N ASP A 32 10.62 18.73 4.59
CA ASP A 32 10.80 18.83 3.13
C ASP A 32 11.30 17.51 2.53
N PRO A 33 10.96 17.21 1.26
CA PRO A 33 9.96 17.90 0.44
C PRO A 33 8.52 17.53 0.87
N PRO A 34 7.51 18.38 0.55
CA PRO A 34 6.11 18.07 0.84
C PRO A 34 5.61 16.87 0.01
N ALA A 35 4.59 16.19 0.52
CA ALA A 35 4.03 15.00 -0.13
C ALA A 35 3.54 15.27 -1.56
N ARG A 36 3.98 14.40 -2.47
CA ARG A 36 3.67 14.43 -3.90
C ARG A 36 2.25 13.92 -4.17
N ILE A 37 1.76 14.18 -5.38
CA ILE A 37 0.38 13.82 -5.77
C ILE A 37 0.16 12.31 -5.67
N TRP A 38 1.13 11.50 -6.11
CA TRP A 38 1.02 10.04 -6.07
C TRP A 38 0.98 9.49 -4.66
N GLU A 39 1.67 10.12 -3.70
CA GLU A 39 1.63 9.75 -2.29
C GLU A 39 0.24 9.98 -1.70
N LYS A 40 -0.35 11.15 -2.00
CA LYS A 40 -1.71 11.52 -1.55
C LYS A 40 -2.75 10.53 -2.06
N ILE A 41 -2.65 10.13 -3.33
CA ILE A 41 -3.52 9.10 -3.90
C ILE A 41 -3.23 7.73 -3.27
N TRP A 42 -1.97 7.39 -3.05
CA TRP A 42 -1.56 6.11 -2.48
C TRP A 42 -2.04 5.92 -1.03
N ILE A 43 -2.11 6.98 -0.23
CA ILE A 43 -2.66 6.93 1.14
C ILE A 43 -4.10 6.37 1.15
N LEU A 44 -4.89 6.60 0.09
CA LEU A 44 -6.25 6.06 -0.03
C LEU A 44 -6.29 4.52 -0.08
N SER A 45 -5.17 3.86 -0.37
CA SER A 45 -5.03 2.40 -0.29
C SER A 45 -5.19 1.83 1.13
N ALA A 46 -5.22 2.67 2.17
CA ALA A 46 -5.65 2.23 3.51
C ALA A 46 -7.08 1.68 3.51
N ILE A 47 -7.99 2.25 2.70
CA ILE A 47 -9.41 1.85 2.64
C ILE A 47 -9.55 0.37 2.25
N PRO A 48 -9.02 -0.11 1.10
CA PRO A 48 -9.09 -1.53 0.77
C PRO A 48 -8.36 -2.40 1.80
N ALA A 49 -7.24 -1.97 2.37
CA ALA A 49 -6.51 -2.73 3.38
C ALA A 49 -7.34 -2.96 4.66
N LEU A 50 -8.10 -1.96 5.11
CA LEU A 50 -9.04 -2.09 6.23
C LEU A 50 -10.13 -3.12 5.93
N PHE A 51 -10.72 -3.10 4.73
CA PHE A 51 -11.67 -4.14 4.31
C PHE A 51 -11.03 -5.52 4.25
N GLY A 52 -9.77 -5.60 3.80
CA GLY A 52 -8.96 -6.82 3.81
C GLY A 52 -8.85 -7.42 5.20
N VAL A 53 -8.44 -6.63 6.20
CA VAL A 53 -8.32 -7.09 7.59
C VAL A 53 -9.68 -7.51 8.16
N GLN A 54 -10.72 -6.71 7.95
CA GLN A 54 -12.08 -7.00 8.43
C GLN A 54 -12.68 -8.26 7.79
N SER A 55 -12.20 -8.67 6.62
CA SER A 55 -12.69 -9.87 5.94
C SER A 55 -12.19 -11.17 6.59
N LEU A 56 -11.05 -11.15 7.29
CA LEU A 56 -10.36 -12.34 7.78
C LEU A 56 -11.12 -13.14 8.85
N PRO A 57 -11.75 -12.53 9.88
CA PRO A 57 -12.39 -13.29 10.96
C PRO A 57 -13.58 -14.13 10.47
N ARG A 58 -14.43 -13.53 9.63
CA ARG A 58 -15.66 -14.16 9.11
C ARG A 58 -15.56 -14.65 7.67
N SER A 59 -14.36 -14.64 7.09
CA SER A 59 -14.11 -15.06 5.70
C SER A 59 -15.03 -14.33 4.70
N LYS A 60 -15.19 -13.01 4.86
CA LYS A 60 -16.10 -12.20 4.03
C LYS A 60 -15.53 -12.04 2.61
N VAL A 61 -15.93 -12.92 1.70
CA VAL A 61 -15.39 -12.98 0.32
C VAL A 61 -15.48 -11.63 -0.40
N ASN A 62 -16.60 -10.93 -0.32
CA ASN A 62 -16.77 -9.65 -1.01
C ASN A 62 -15.83 -8.56 -0.49
N HIS A 63 -15.56 -8.52 0.82
CA HIS A 63 -14.59 -7.58 1.38
C HIS A 63 -13.16 -7.94 0.92
N MET A 64 -12.83 -9.23 0.83
CA MET A 64 -11.52 -9.65 0.32
C MET A 64 -11.34 -9.36 -1.18
N LYS A 65 -12.41 -9.48 -1.98
CA LYS A 65 -12.42 -9.02 -3.38
C LYS A 65 -12.23 -7.50 -3.48
N GLY A 66 -12.90 -6.74 -2.60
CA GLY A 66 -12.72 -5.29 -2.49
C GLY A 66 -11.27 -4.91 -2.15
N PHE A 67 -10.65 -5.62 -1.21
CA PHE A 67 -9.21 -5.48 -0.95
C PHE A 67 -8.38 -5.77 -2.19
N PHE A 68 -8.63 -6.89 -2.88
CA PHE A 68 -7.86 -7.29 -4.06
C PHE A 68 -7.88 -6.22 -5.16
N TYR A 69 -9.07 -5.79 -5.60
CA TYR A 69 -9.17 -4.79 -6.66
C TYR A 69 -8.71 -3.40 -6.20
N GLY A 70 -9.02 -3.02 -4.97
CA GLY A 70 -8.58 -1.74 -4.41
C GLY A 70 -7.06 -1.65 -4.25
N SER A 71 -6.37 -2.74 -3.87
CA SER A 71 -4.91 -2.79 -3.79
C SER A 71 -4.24 -2.69 -5.16
N ILE A 72 -4.89 -3.11 -6.25
CA ILE A 72 -4.38 -2.87 -7.60
C ILE A 72 -4.49 -1.37 -7.93
N VAL A 73 -5.71 -0.82 -7.82
CA VAL A 73 -6.00 0.55 -8.29
C VAL A 73 -5.37 1.62 -7.41
N LEU A 74 -5.49 1.51 -6.09
CA LEU A 74 -4.99 2.51 -5.14
C LEU A 74 -3.62 2.14 -4.55
N GLY A 75 -3.24 0.86 -4.61
CA GLY A 75 -1.95 0.39 -4.10
C GLY A 75 -0.87 0.40 -5.17
N LEU A 76 -0.98 -0.46 -6.19
CA LEU A 76 0.10 -0.64 -7.18
C LEU A 76 0.20 0.50 -8.20
N LEU A 77 -0.92 1.03 -8.71
CA LEU A 77 -0.86 2.07 -9.75
C LEU A 77 -0.18 3.37 -9.27
N PRO A 78 -0.51 3.94 -8.08
CA PRO A 78 0.16 5.16 -7.63
C PRO A 78 1.64 4.92 -7.33
N LEU A 79 2.03 3.72 -6.88
CA LEU A 79 3.45 3.36 -6.72
C LEU A 79 4.17 3.31 -8.06
N GLY A 80 3.55 2.71 -9.08
CA GLY A 80 4.08 2.70 -10.44
C GLY A 80 4.26 4.11 -11.01
N TRP A 81 3.30 5.01 -10.74
CA TRP A 81 3.45 6.42 -11.10
C TRP A 81 4.59 7.09 -10.33
N GLY A 82 4.71 6.82 -9.02
CA GLY A 82 5.81 7.33 -8.19
C GLY A 82 7.20 6.96 -8.73
N VAL A 83 7.36 5.74 -9.27
CA VAL A 83 8.61 5.32 -9.92
C VAL A 83 8.98 6.24 -11.08
N VAL A 84 8.01 6.59 -11.93
CA VAL A 84 8.20 7.45 -13.10
C VAL A 84 8.44 8.90 -12.69
N ASP A 85 7.65 9.40 -11.74
CA ASP A 85 7.72 10.77 -11.21
C ASP A 85 9.09 11.09 -10.57
N LEU A 86 9.78 10.10 -10.04
CA LEU A 86 11.08 10.25 -9.36
C LEU A 86 12.31 10.09 -10.28
N ILE A 87 12.14 9.70 -11.55
CA ILE A 87 13.26 9.53 -12.49
C ILE A 87 14.14 10.79 -12.59
N PRO A 88 13.59 12.02 -12.66
CA PRO A 88 14.42 13.23 -12.70
C PRO A 88 15.28 13.41 -11.45
N GLU A 89 14.72 13.12 -10.27
CA GLU A 89 15.41 13.28 -8.98
C GLU A 89 16.59 12.33 -8.80
N LEU A 90 16.58 11.16 -9.45
CA LEU A 90 17.74 10.26 -9.47
C LEU A 90 18.95 10.85 -10.18
N ARG A 91 18.71 11.77 -11.13
CA ARG A 91 19.78 12.39 -11.92
C ARG A 91 20.34 13.62 -11.25
N THR A 92 19.47 14.41 -10.62
CA THR A 92 19.85 15.71 -10.05
C THR A 92 20.20 15.63 -8.57
N ALA A 93 19.58 14.71 -7.82
CA ALA A 93 19.71 14.56 -6.37
C ALA A 93 19.57 15.90 -5.60
N THR A 94 18.66 16.76 -6.06
CA THR A 94 18.49 18.13 -5.57
C THR A 94 17.63 18.22 -4.31
N LEU A 95 16.74 17.25 -4.10
CA LEU A 95 15.89 17.20 -2.92
C LEU A 95 16.48 16.27 -1.86
N PHE A 96 16.42 16.70 -0.60
CA PHE A 96 16.87 15.94 0.55
C PHE A 96 15.73 15.75 1.55
N MET A 97 15.69 14.59 2.17
CA MET A 97 14.79 14.24 3.27
C MET A 97 15.63 13.53 4.33
N PHE A 98 15.53 13.96 5.60
CA PHE A 98 16.34 13.42 6.71
C PHE A 98 17.87 13.39 6.46
N GLY A 99 18.39 14.33 5.66
CA GLY A 99 19.81 14.40 5.32
C GLY A 99 20.27 13.45 4.19
N TYR A 100 19.35 12.70 3.58
CA TYR A 100 19.63 11.83 2.42
C TYR A 100 18.88 12.32 1.18
N PRO A 101 19.38 12.04 -0.04
CA PRO A 101 18.63 12.35 -1.25
C PRO A 101 17.23 11.72 -1.21
N ALA A 102 16.20 12.54 -1.34
CA ALA A 102 14.81 12.15 -1.11
C ALA A 102 14.38 10.99 -2.03
N ALA A 103 14.92 10.94 -3.25
CA ALA A 103 14.65 9.86 -4.21
C ALA A 103 14.91 8.47 -3.60
N TYR A 104 16.00 8.27 -2.85
CA TYR A 104 16.31 6.95 -2.26
C TYR A 104 15.31 6.54 -1.18
N ILE A 105 14.88 7.50 -0.36
CA ILE A 105 13.86 7.26 0.67
C ILE A 105 12.53 6.88 0.00
N TYR A 106 12.14 7.62 -1.05
CA TYR A 106 10.94 7.32 -1.81
C TYR A 106 10.98 5.95 -2.48
N TYR A 107 12.07 5.61 -3.19
CA TYR A 107 12.20 4.29 -3.82
C TYR A 107 12.20 3.15 -2.80
N THR A 108 12.73 3.37 -1.60
CA THR A 108 12.63 2.41 -0.50
C THR A 108 11.17 2.21 -0.08
N GLY A 109 10.44 3.31 0.16
CA GLY A 109 9.01 3.25 0.49
C GLY A 109 8.18 2.57 -0.60
N ILE A 110 8.44 2.90 -1.87
CA ILE A 110 7.79 2.28 -3.03
C ILE A 110 8.06 0.78 -3.07
N THR A 111 9.32 0.36 -2.87
CA THR A 111 9.70 -1.05 -2.91
C THR A 111 9.02 -1.85 -1.80
N VAL A 112 9.05 -1.34 -0.56
CA VAL A 112 8.37 -1.97 0.58
C VAL A 112 6.86 -2.04 0.33
N GLY A 113 6.24 -0.95 -0.13
CA GLY A 113 4.83 -0.90 -0.48
C GLY A 113 4.47 -1.90 -1.58
N ALA A 114 5.27 -2.00 -2.64
CA ALA A 114 5.05 -2.93 -3.74
C ALA A 114 5.13 -4.39 -3.26
N VAL A 115 6.11 -4.75 -2.44
CA VAL A 115 6.23 -6.10 -1.85
C VAL A 115 4.99 -6.43 -1.00
N LEU A 116 4.55 -5.51 -0.15
CA LEU A 116 3.37 -5.70 0.68
C LEU A 116 2.10 -5.90 -0.16
N HIS A 117 1.92 -5.11 -1.23
CA HIS A 117 0.79 -5.26 -2.15
C HIS A 117 0.86 -6.57 -2.93
N VAL A 118 1.99 -6.93 -3.53
CA VAL A 118 2.13 -8.16 -4.33
C VAL A 118 1.87 -9.39 -3.47
N LEU A 119 2.47 -9.48 -2.27
CA LEU A 119 2.21 -10.58 -1.35
C LEU A 119 0.77 -10.57 -0.83
N GLY A 120 0.22 -9.40 -0.51
CA GLY A 120 -1.17 -9.24 -0.11
C GLY A 120 -2.15 -9.73 -1.19
N LEU A 121 -1.92 -9.38 -2.45
CA LEU A 121 -2.70 -9.82 -3.60
C LEU A 121 -2.58 -11.34 -3.81
N TYR A 122 -1.38 -11.90 -3.70
CA TYR A 122 -1.17 -13.34 -3.80
C TYR A 122 -1.99 -14.10 -2.74
N TYR A 123 -1.88 -13.71 -1.46
CA TYR A 123 -2.61 -14.40 -0.40
C TYR A 123 -4.11 -14.14 -0.43
N SER A 124 -4.56 -12.94 -0.79
CA SER A 124 -5.99 -12.65 -0.91
C SER A 124 -6.65 -13.45 -2.02
N ARG A 125 -6.00 -13.63 -3.17
CA ARG A 125 -6.47 -14.52 -4.23
C ARG A 125 -6.67 -15.95 -3.73
N LYS A 126 -5.66 -16.52 -3.06
CA LYS A 126 -5.75 -17.86 -2.47
C LYS A 126 -6.87 -17.97 -1.41
N LEU A 127 -7.09 -16.92 -0.62
CA LEU A 127 -8.18 -16.89 0.36
C LEU A 127 -9.56 -16.80 -0.30
N VAL A 128 -9.72 -16.01 -1.36
CA VAL A 128 -10.98 -15.93 -2.13
C VAL A 128 -11.31 -17.28 -2.74
N GLU A 129 -10.34 -17.94 -3.38
CA GLU A 129 -10.49 -19.30 -3.95
C GLU A 129 -10.93 -20.30 -2.86
N ALA A 130 -10.21 -20.34 -1.73
CA ALA A 130 -10.49 -21.29 -0.65
C ALA A 130 -11.86 -21.05 0.03
N TRP A 131 -12.26 -19.80 0.26
CA TRP A 131 -13.52 -19.48 0.92
C TRP A 131 -14.72 -19.72 0.01
N THR A 132 -14.58 -19.46 -1.28
CA THR A 132 -15.64 -19.70 -2.26
C THR A 132 -15.89 -21.20 -2.43
N ALA A 133 -14.83 -22.01 -2.58
CA ALA A 133 -14.95 -23.46 -2.68
C ALA A 133 -15.58 -24.09 -1.41
N LYS A 134 -15.25 -23.57 -0.23
CA LYS A 134 -15.86 -24.02 1.04
C LYS A 134 -17.34 -23.67 1.13
N GLY A 135 -17.76 -22.53 0.60
CA GLY A 135 -19.17 -22.11 0.56
C GLY A 135 -20.00 -23.05 -0.32
N GLN A 136 -19.49 -23.43 -1.49
CA GLN A 136 -20.17 -24.34 -2.42
C GLN A 136 -20.35 -25.75 -1.86
N LYS A 137 -19.42 -26.26 -1.03
CA LYS A 137 -19.55 -27.58 -0.38
C LYS A 137 -20.54 -27.63 0.79
N ARG A 138 -21.00 -26.47 1.28
CA ARG A 138 -21.95 -26.36 2.41
C ARG A 138 -23.38 -26.09 1.95
N GLN A 139 -23.58 -25.82 0.66
CA GLN A 139 -24.87 -25.79 -0.01
C GLN A 139 -25.15 -27.17 -0.61
#